data_AF-A0A8K1FDI3-F1
#
_entry.id   AF-A0A8K1FDI3-F1
#
_cell.length_a   1.000
_cell.length_b   1.000
_cell.length_c   1.000
_cell.angle_alpha   90.00
_cell.angle_beta   90.00
_cell.angle_gamma   90.00
#
_symmetry.space_group_name_H-M   'P 1'
#
loop_
_entity.id
_entity.type
_entity.pdbx_description
1 polymer ?
#
loop_
_entity_poly.entity_id
_entity_poly.type
_entity_poly.pdbx_seq_one_letter_code
_entity_poly.pdbx_strand_id
1 'polypeptide(L)'
;MKQVHVREILPGDAPHWESLRKRIRRITGDKADITSRTHTLLLHPDFWLEALDEQHRYGFHLRAFHAAWKLGAEPPDNQTDRSFFDWLDHGAGQELDLPDCSYRDLKSTRVEYCDPIERQQYEVEFIADPSDNGDVRLRFKTTHTAVHTDDLNKWIFVLERLYIARKRKGRFHHSSFLAGEPVAAAGKIVVQHGQIHAIEPHSGHFKPTLTHLLFLCHVLAKHGVALDTIEFVKPKKWRDEWPFANCEVVVADDGDVAKSDTDESS
;
A
#
# COMPACT_ATOMS: atom_id res chain seq x y z
N MET A 1 13.93 -10.02 -10.38
CA MET A 1 12.86 -9.00 -10.53
C MET A 1 12.07 -9.32 -11.80
N LYS A 2 10.76 -9.60 -11.72
CA LYS A 2 9.93 -9.78 -12.92
C LYS A 2 9.55 -8.39 -13.47
N GLN A 3 9.90 -8.12 -14.73
CA GLN A 3 9.50 -6.90 -15.45
C GLN A 3 7.96 -6.90 -15.60
N VAL A 4 7.30 -5.88 -15.07
CA VAL A 4 5.96 -5.53 -15.51
C VAL A 4 6.16 -4.73 -16.79
N HIS A 5 6.05 -5.39 -17.94
CA HIS A 5 5.99 -4.67 -19.20
C HIS A 5 4.63 -3.99 -19.26
N VAL A 6 4.61 -2.67 -19.08
CA VAL A 6 3.45 -1.85 -19.42
C VAL A 6 3.27 -1.99 -20.93
N ARG A 7 2.23 -2.70 -21.36
CA ARG A 7 1.84 -2.67 -22.78
C ARG A 7 1.43 -1.26 -23.12
N GLU A 8 1.85 -0.74 -24.27
CA GLU A 8 1.19 0.41 -24.89
C GLU A 8 -0.30 0.08 -25.01
N ILE A 9 -1.14 0.78 -24.25
CA ILE A 9 -2.58 0.69 -24.37
C ILE A 9 -2.92 1.44 -25.67
N LEU A 10 -3.24 0.69 -26.73
CA LEU A 10 -3.72 1.28 -27.96
C LEU A 10 -5.06 2.00 -27.68
N PRO A 11 -5.33 3.17 -28.30
CA PRO A 11 -6.49 4.02 -27.99
C PRO A 11 -7.91 3.42 -28.22
N GLY A 12 -8.05 2.11 -28.44
CA GLY A 12 -9.31 1.45 -28.81
C GLY A 12 -9.81 0.37 -27.85
N ASP A 13 -9.01 -0.07 -26.87
CA ASP A 13 -9.34 -1.28 -26.07
C ASP A 13 -9.85 -1.00 -24.65
N ALA A 14 -9.96 0.27 -24.23
CA ALA A 14 -10.47 0.60 -22.90
C ALA A 14 -12.01 0.76 -22.92
N PRO A 15 -12.77 -0.04 -22.14
CA PRO A 15 -14.21 0.10 -22.08
C PRO A 15 -14.56 1.45 -21.44
N HIS A 16 -15.11 2.34 -22.27
CA HIS A 16 -15.69 3.65 -21.93
C HIS A 16 -16.16 3.71 -20.48
N TRP A 17 -15.64 4.64 -19.68
CA TRP A 17 -15.94 4.84 -18.24
C TRP A 17 -17.44 4.75 -17.89
N GLU A 18 -18.33 5.10 -18.81
CA GLU A 18 -19.77 4.93 -18.67
C GLU A 18 -20.21 3.46 -18.53
N SER A 19 -19.56 2.55 -19.26
CA SER A 19 -19.74 1.11 -19.16
C SER A 19 -19.20 0.57 -17.83
N LEU A 20 -18.06 1.08 -17.37
CA LEU A 20 -17.55 0.78 -16.03
C LEU A 20 -18.52 1.30 -14.96
N ARG A 21 -19.01 2.54 -15.06
CA ARG A 21 -20.06 3.11 -14.18
C ARG A 21 -21.33 2.27 -14.17
N LYS A 22 -21.83 1.84 -15.33
CA LYS A 22 -23.00 0.97 -15.44
C LYS A 22 -22.76 -0.38 -14.77
N ARG A 23 -21.57 -0.96 -14.95
CA ARG A 23 -21.17 -2.22 -14.31
C ARG A 23 -21.04 -2.06 -12.79
N ILE A 24 -20.42 -0.97 -12.33
CA ILE A 24 -20.33 -0.60 -10.92
C ILE A 24 -21.72 -0.46 -10.32
N ARG A 25 -22.62 0.34 -10.93
CA ARG A 25 -24.01 0.49 -10.46
C ARG A 25 -24.74 -0.84 -10.36
N ARG A 26 -24.50 -1.76 -11.30
CA ARG A 26 -25.06 -3.12 -11.23
C ARG A 26 -24.52 -3.91 -10.04
N ILE A 27 -23.22 -3.84 -9.76
CA ILE A 27 -22.57 -4.58 -8.67
C ILE A 27 -22.95 -3.99 -7.30
N THR A 28 -22.99 -2.67 -7.19
CA THR A 28 -23.18 -1.97 -5.91
C THR A 28 -24.65 -1.64 -5.59
N GLY A 29 -25.55 -1.77 -6.57
CA GLY A 29 -26.93 -1.31 -6.49
C GLY A 29 -27.07 0.22 -6.48
N ASP A 30 -28.30 0.74 -6.66
CA ASP A 30 -28.61 2.18 -6.70
C ASP A 30 -28.38 2.92 -5.36
N LYS A 31 -28.16 2.17 -4.26
CA LYS A 31 -28.02 2.70 -2.89
C LYS A 31 -26.58 2.83 -2.39
N ALA A 32 -25.57 2.38 -3.15
CA ALA A 32 -24.20 2.57 -2.73
C ALA A 32 -23.83 4.06 -2.84
N ASP A 33 -23.76 4.74 -1.71
CA ASP A 33 -23.17 6.06 -1.63
C ASP A 33 -21.64 5.91 -1.71
N ILE A 34 -21.14 5.66 -2.92
CA ILE A 34 -19.71 5.61 -3.26
C ILE A 34 -19.08 7.01 -3.09
N THR A 35 -19.88 8.05 -2.84
CA THR A 35 -19.41 9.43 -2.69
C THR A 35 -19.24 9.84 -1.24
N SER A 36 -19.86 9.11 -0.31
CA SER A 36 -19.71 9.33 1.12
C SER A 36 -18.34 8.89 1.62
N ARG A 37 -17.69 9.80 2.35
CA ARG A 37 -16.44 9.59 3.09
C ARG A 37 -16.57 8.56 4.23
N THR A 38 -17.68 7.85 4.36
CA THR A 38 -17.96 6.88 5.43
C THR A 38 -17.14 5.59 5.34
N HIS A 39 -16.45 5.33 4.23
CA HIS A 39 -15.70 4.09 4.02
C HIS A 39 -14.22 4.29 4.34
N THR A 40 -13.89 4.07 5.61
CA THR A 40 -12.54 4.11 6.14
C THR A 40 -11.86 2.74 6.01
N LEU A 41 -10.66 2.75 5.44
CA LEU A 41 -9.73 1.64 5.39
C LEU A 41 -8.77 1.72 6.59
N LEU A 42 -8.92 0.76 7.51
CA LEU A 42 -8.12 0.68 8.73
C LEU A 42 -6.82 -0.12 8.51
N LEU A 43 -5.83 0.16 9.36
CA LEU A 43 -4.62 -0.64 9.45
C LEU A 43 -4.98 -2.10 9.80
N HIS A 44 -4.45 -3.03 9.01
CA HIS A 44 -4.71 -4.45 9.19
C HIS A 44 -4.10 -4.95 10.51
N PRO A 45 -4.81 -5.84 11.26
CA PRO A 45 -4.36 -6.30 12.58
C PRO A 45 -2.96 -6.91 12.63
N ASP A 46 -2.49 -7.52 11.53
CA ASP A 46 -1.13 -8.03 11.39
C ASP A 46 -0.03 -6.98 11.61
N PHE A 47 -0.37 -5.68 11.59
CA PHE A 47 0.58 -4.57 11.73
C PHE A 47 0.32 -3.74 12.98
N TRP A 48 -0.62 -4.14 13.86
CA TRP A 48 -0.85 -3.43 15.12
C TRP A 48 0.37 -3.47 16.03
N LEU A 49 1.13 -4.56 16.06
CA LEU A 49 2.38 -4.62 16.83
C LEU A 49 3.38 -3.54 16.38
N GLU A 50 3.49 -3.29 15.07
CA GLU A 50 4.37 -2.24 14.53
C GLU A 50 3.91 -0.84 14.94
N ALA A 51 2.59 -0.60 14.89
CA ALA A 51 2.00 0.68 15.24
C ALA A 51 2.02 0.98 16.75
N LEU A 52 1.90 -0.07 17.58
CA LEU A 52 1.90 0.04 19.05
C LEU A 52 3.32 0.04 19.64
N ASP A 53 4.32 -0.46 18.91
CA ASP A 53 5.69 -0.47 19.36
C ASP A 53 6.27 0.95 19.34
N GLU A 54 6.66 1.47 20.51
CA GLU A 54 7.27 2.80 20.65
C GLU A 54 8.60 2.92 19.87
N GLN A 55 9.30 1.80 19.67
CA GLN A 55 10.52 1.76 18.86
C GLN A 55 10.22 1.68 17.35
N HIS A 56 8.96 1.44 16.97
CA HIS A 56 8.47 1.26 15.60
C HIS A 56 9.27 0.21 14.81
N ARG A 57 9.66 -0.90 15.45
CA ARG A 57 10.43 -1.98 14.80
C ARG A 57 9.59 -2.65 13.73
N TYR A 58 10.25 -3.24 12.74
CA TYR A 58 9.55 -3.75 11.56
C TYR A 58 8.54 -4.86 11.90
N GLY A 59 7.26 -4.66 11.52
CA GLY A 59 6.15 -5.51 11.92
C GLY A 59 6.27 -6.97 11.49
N PHE A 60 6.97 -7.26 10.38
CA PHE A 60 7.21 -8.64 9.95
C PHE A 60 8.04 -9.42 10.99
N HIS A 61 9.09 -8.78 11.51
CA HIS A 61 9.94 -9.37 12.55
C HIS A 61 9.21 -9.42 13.89
N LEU A 62 8.53 -8.33 14.30
CA LEU A 62 7.75 -8.30 15.55
C LEU A 62 6.72 -9.44 15.62
N ARG A 63 6.07 -9.79 14.51
CA ARG A 63 5.13 -10.92 14.49
C ARG A 63 5.82 -12.27 14.72
N ALA A 64 7.03 -12.46 14.23
CA ALA A 64 7.79 -13.70 14.44
C ALA A 64 8.15 -13.85 15.92
N PHE A 65 8.68 -12.79 16.54
CA PHE A 65 8.95 -12.75 17.99
C PHE A 65 7.67 -12.94 18.81
N HIS A 66 6.57 -12.30 18.43
CA HIS A 66 5.29 -12.45 19.11
C HIS A 66 4.72 -13.87 18.98
N ALA A 67 4.94 -14.55 17.84
CA ALA A 67 4.57 -15.94 17.68
C ALA A 67 5.40 -16.85 18.61
N ALA A 68 6.71 -16.62 18.70
CA ALA A 68 7.60 -17.36 19.60
C ALA A 68 7.24 -17.13 21.08
N TRP A 69 6.98 -15.88 21.47
CA TRP A 69 6.50 -15.53 22.81
C TRP A 69 5.23 -16.29 23.18
N LYS A 70 4.23 -16.31 22.29
CA LYS A 70 2.98 -17.06 22.51
C LYS A 70 3.17 -18.58 22.63
N LEU A 71 4.18 -19.15 21.96
CA LEU A 71 4.46 -20.58 22.01
C LEU A 71 5.28 -20.98 23.25
N GLY A 72 6.17 -20.10 23.72
CA GLY A 72 7.03 -20.31 24.88
C GLY A 72 6.49 -19.79 26.20
N ALA A 73 5.32 -19.13 26.19
CA ALA A 73 4.67 -18.61 27.39
C ALA A 73 3.99 -19.72 28.22
N GLU A 74 4.79 -20.62 28.81
CA GLU A 74 4.45 -21.20 30.11
C GLU A 74 5.03 -20.24 31.16
N PRO A 75 4.22 -19.56 31.99
CA PRO A 75 4.77 -18.69 33.01
C PRO A 75 5.56 -19.55 34.01
N PRO A 76 6.89 -19.40 34.15
CA PRO A 76 7.53 -19.90 35.35
C PRO A 76 6.90 -19.14 36.51
N ASP A 77 6.50 -19.88 37.54
CA ASP A 77 5.64 -19.53 38.69
C ASP A 77 6.12 -18.33 39.53
N ASN A 78 7.06 -17.52 39.03
CA ASN A 78 7.63 -16.38 39.74
C ASN A 78 8.26 -15.28 38.84
N GLN A 79 7.83 -15.08 37.58
CA GLN A 79 8.41 -14.03 36.74
C GLN A 79 7.39 -13.08 36.10
N THR A 80 7.65 -11.79 36.32
CA THR A 80 6.83 -10.60 36.15
C THR A 80 6.78 -10.06 34.72
N ASP A 81 6.75 -10.90 33.69
CA ASP A 81 6.63 -10.41 32.30
C ASP A 81 5.19 -9.95 32.07
N ARG A 82 4.94 -8.64 32.19
CA ARG A 82 3.58 -8.10 32.18
C ARG A 82 3.01 -7.93 30.77
N SER A 83 3.86 -7.96 29.73
CA SER A 83 3.47 -7.81 28.32
C SER A 83 4.48 -8.39 27.33
N PHE A 84 4.10 -8.54 26.06
CA PHE A 84 5.00 -8.95 24.97
C PHE A 84 6.23 -8.04 24.84
N PHE A 85 6.06 -6.71 24.91
CA PHE A 85 7.17 -5.78 24.74
C PHE A 85 8.13 -5.81 25.94
N ASP A 86 7.60 -6.00 27.14
CA ASP A 86 8.40 -6.17 28.36
C ASP A 86 9.28 -7.44 28.27
N TRP A 87 8.67 -8.57 27.88
CA TRP A 87 9.42 -9.80 27.60
C TRP A 87 10.47 -9.62 26.49
N LEU A 88 10.12 -8.89 25.42
CA LEU A 88 10.99 -8.67 24.27
C LEU A 88 12.19 -7.78 24.61
N ASP A 89 11.97 -6.72 25.39
CA ASP A 89 12.97 -5.67 25.65
C ASP A 89 13.68 -5.80 26.99
N HIS A 90 13.16 -6.59 27.93
CA HIS A 90 13.72 -6.77 29.27
C HIS A 90 13.81 -8.23 29.74
N GLY A 91 13.27 -9.18 28.96
CA GLY A 91 13.25 -10.60 29.29
C GLY A 91 13.97 -11.49 28.27
N ALA A 92 13.52 -12.75 28.19
CA ALA A 92 14.14 -13.78 27.36
C ALA A 92 14.09 -13.49 25.84
N GLY A 93 13.26 -12.53 25.40
CA GLY A 93 13.21 -12.14 23.99
C GLY A 93 14.50 -11.51 23.46
N GLN A 94 15.37 -10.98 24.34
CA GLN A 94 16.67 -10.42 23.95
C GLN A 94 17.67 -11.50 23.47
N GLU A 95 17.55 -12.71 24.00
CA GLU A 95 18.43 -13.84 23.71
C GLU A 95 17.89 -14.73 22.59
N LEU A 96 16.67 -14.45 22.12
CA LEU A 96 16.00 -15.23 21.09
C LEU A 96 16.57 -14.92 19.71
N ASP A 97 16.98 -15.98 19.02
CA ASP A 97 17.40 -15.95 17.62
C ASP A 97 16.43 -16.80 16.79
N LEU A 98 15.69 -16.14 15.87
CA LEU A 98 14.73 -16.80 14.99
C LEU A 98 15.35 -16.99 13.60
N PRO A 99 14.97 -18.06 12.86
CA PRO A 99 15.57 -18.37 11.56
C PRO A 99 15.58 -17.20 10.55
N ASP A 100 14.54 -16.36 10.59
CA ASP A 100 14.37 -15.24 9.66
C ASP A 100 14.77 -13.88 10.27
N CYS A 101 15.03 -13.79 11.58
CA CYS A 101 15.34 -12.52 12.25
C CYS A 101 15.90 -12.71 13.66
N SER A 102 17.13 -12.25 13.90
CA SER A 102 17.69 -12.13 15.25
C SER A 102 17.14 -10.90 15.98
N TYR A 103 17.24 -10.86 17.32
CA TYR A 103 16.86 -9.66 18.09
C TYR A 103 17.67 -8.42 17.66
N ARG A 104 18.94 -8.62 17.26
CA ARG A 104 19.80 -7.56 16.73
C ARG A 104 19.25 -7.01 15.41
N ASP A 105 18.83 -7.87 14.50
CA ASP A 105 18.25 -7.47 13.22
C ASP A 105 16.93 -6.73 13.43
N LEU A 106 16.09 -7.21 14.36
CA LEU A 106 14.86 -6.55 14.76
C LEU A 106 15.13 -5.11 15.20
N LYS A 107 16.09 -4.89 16.11
CA LYS A 107 16.50 -3.56 16.58
C LYS A 107 17.12 -2.67 15.50
N SER A 108 17.75 -3.26 14.48
CA SER A 108 18.32 -2.49 13.37
C SER A 108 17.23 -1.86 12.48
N THR A 109 16.03 -2.44 12.48
CA THR A 109 14.88 -1.96 11.70
C THR A 109 14.00 -1.01 12.49
N ARG A 110 13.53 0.03 11.82
CA ARG A 110 12.64 1.06 12.37
C ARG A 110 11.85 1.66 11.23
N VAL A 111 10.53 1.53 11.30
CA VAL A 111 9.59 2.17 10.40
C VAL A 111 9.52 3.66 10.75
N GLU A 112 9.61 4.47 9.72
CA GLU A 112 9.50 5.92 9.77
C GLU A 112 8.00 6.25 9.65
N TYR A 113 7.45 6.92 10.66
CA TYR A 113 6.12 7.52 10.60
C TYR A 113 6.27 9.03 10.46
N CYS A 114 5.64 9.60 9.44
CA CYS A 114 5.70 11.03 9.19
C CYS A 114 4.87 11.79 10.21
N ASP A 115 5.44 12.86 10.74
CA ASP A 115 4.67 13.91 11.39
C ASP A 115 3.87 14.77 10.37
N PRO A 116 3.00 15.68 10.82
CA PRO A 116 2.22 16.54 9.92
C PRO A 116 3.03 17.45 8.99
N ILE A 117 4.26 17.79 9.33
CA ILE A 117 5.18 18.62 8.53
C ILE A 117 5.90 17.72 7.53
N GLU A 118 6.51 16.63 8.01
CA GLU A 118 7.22 15.66 7.18
C GLU A 118 6.33 15.09 6.08
N ARG A 119 5.04 14.83 6.34
CA ARG A 119 4.17 14.26 5.32
C ARG A 119 3.83 15.21 4.16
N GLN A 120 4.03 16.52 4.32
CA GLN A 120 3.75 17.50 3.26
C GLN A 120 4.60 17.25 2.02
N GLN A 121 5.83 16.76 2.19
CA GLN A 121 6.73 16.47 1.07
C GLN A 121 6.19 15.37 0.12
N TYR A 122 5.26 14.54 0.60
CA TYR A 122 4.65 13.46 -0.17
C TYR A 122 3.27 13.81 -0.71
N GLU A 123 2.68 14.94 -0.29
CA GLU A 123 1.36 15.36 -0.75
C GLU A 123 1.44 15.79 -2.21
N VAL A 124 0.56 15.24 -3.05
CA VAL A 124 0.47 15.59 -4.46
C VAL A 124 -0.84 16.33 -4.75
N GLU A 125 -0.83 17.11 -5.82
CA GLU A 125 -2.01 17.81 -6.33
C GLU A 125 -2.24 17.51 -7.80
N PHE A 126 -3.51 17.57 -8.18
CA PHE A 126 -3.97 17.43 -9.56
C PHE A 126 -3.96 18.80 -10.24
N ILE A 127 -3.26 18.90 -11.37
CA ILE A 127 -3.12 20.13 -12.15
C ILE A 127 -3.59 19.85 -13.57
N ALA A 128 -4.51 20.67 -14.07
CA ALA A 128 -4.86 20.67 -15.48
C ALA A 128 -3.65 21.16 -16.28
N ASP A 129 -3.24 20.39 -17.28
CA ASP A 129 -2.20 20.76 -18.23
C ASP A 129 -2.85 21.46 -19.43
N PRO A 130 -2.76 22.80 -19.54
CA PRO A 130 -3.35 23.53 -20.66
C PRO A 130 -2.64 23.25 -21.99
N SER A 131 -1.46 22.61 -21.98
CA SER A 131 -0.69 22.29 -23.18
C SER A 131 -1.01 20.92 -23.79
N ASP A 132 -1.74 20.07 -23.06
CA ASP A 132 -2.00 18.68 -23.42
C ASP A 132 -3.51 18.38 -23.38
N ASN A 133 -4.27 19.06 -24.24
CA ASN A 133 -5.73 18.89 -24.40
C ASN A 133 -6.57 19.02 -23.10
N GLY A 134 -6.02 19.60 -22.03
CA GLY A 134 -6.66 19.70 -20.72
C GLY A 134 -6.47 18.48 -19.81
N ASP A 135 -5.54 17.58 -20.13
CA ASP A 135 -5.22 16.41 -19.31
C ASP A 135 -4.75 16.77 -17.92
N VAL A 136 -5.02 15.90 -16.95
CA VAL A 136 -4.71 16.14 -15.55
C VAL A 136 -3.42 15.42 -15.17
N ARG A 137 -2.47 16.18 -14.60
CA ARG A 137 -1.18 15.69 -14.15
C ARG A 137 -1.01 15.83 -12.63
N LEU A 138 -0.27 14.91 -12.05
CA LEU A 138 0.16 14.95 -10.66
C LEU A 138 1.50 15.69 -10.52
N ARG A 139 1.56 16.59 -9.53
CA ARG A 139 2.83 17.17 -9.05
C ARG A 139 2.89 17.13 -7.53
N PHE A 140 4.09 17.07 -6.97
CA PHE A 140 4.28 17.26 -5.54
C PHE A 140 3.96 18.71 -5.16
N LYS A 141 3.19 18.92 -4.09
CA LYS A 141 2.74 20.26 -3.69
C LYS A 141 3.87 21.15 -3.21
N THR A 142 4.89 20.57 -2.58
CA THR A 142 6.02 21.32 -2.00
C THR A 142 7.03 21.75 -3.05
N THR A 143 7.37 20.86 -3.98
CA THR A 143 8.41 21.11 -5.00
C THR A 143 7.85 21.59 -6.33
N HIS A 144 6.54 21.43 -6.54
CA HIS A 144 5.84 21.64 -7.82
C HIS A 144 6.40 20.81 -8.99
N THR A 145 7.22 19.79 -8.71
CA THR A 145 7.76 18.90 -9.74
C THR A 145 6.73 17.84 -10.10
N ALA A 146 6.61 17.53 -11.39
CA ALA A 146 5.78 16.43 -11.87
C ALA A 146 6.17 15.13 -11.17
N VAL A 147 5.18 14.34 -10.76
CA VAL A 147 5.43 13.03 -10.16
C VAL A 147 5.93 12.08 -11.26
N HIS A 148 7.03 11.40 -11.00
CA HIS A 148 7.58 10.39 -11.91
C HIS A 148 8.09 9.21 -11.08
N THR A 149 7.58 8.02 -11.36
CA THR A 149 7.93 6.79 -10.64
C THR A 149 8.99 6.01 -11.41
N ASP A 150 10.08 5.67 -10.74
CA ASP A 150 11.11 4.77 -11.25
C ASP A 150 10.76 3.28 -11.08
N ASP A 151 11.45 2.41 -11.82
CA ASP A 151 11.30 0.96 -11.76
C ASP A 151 12.17 0.30 -10.66
N LEU A 152 12.91 1.10 -9.91
CA LEU A 152 13.88 0.59 -8.94
C LEU A 152 13.21 0.05 -7.68
N ASN A 153 12.10 0.66 -7.24
CA ASN A 153 11.26 0.13 -6.17
C ASN A 153 9.78 0.39 -6.45
N LYS A 154 8.92 -0.36 -5.75
CA LYS A 154 7.48 -0.15 -5.79
C LYS A 154 7.15 1.25 -5.25
N TRP A 155 6.39 2.03 -6.01
CA TRP A 155 5.78 3.26 -5.54
C TRP A 155 4.43 2.98 -4.91
N ILE A 156 4.16 3.67 -3.80
CA ILE A 156 2.97 3.47 -2.98
C ILE A 156 2.21 4.76 -2.82
N PHE A 157 0.89 4.64 -2.68
CA PHE A 157 0.02 5.76 -2.35
C PHE A 157 -0.94 5.42 -1.22
N VAL A 158 -1.36 6.46 -0.49
CA VAL A 158 -2.55 6.43 0.37
C VAL A 158 -3.43 7.63 0.03
N LEU A 159 -4.74 7.49 0.27
CA LEU A 159 -5.74 8.49 -0.03
C LEU A 159 -6.45 8.95 1.27
N GLU A 160 -5.97 10.03 1.87
CA GLU A 160 -6.72 10.89 2.81
C GLU A 160 -6.78 12.29 2.16
N ARG A 161 -5.58 12.85 2.00
CA ARG A 161 -5.08 13.52 0.79
C ARG A 161 -4.30 12.50 -0.04
N LEU A 162 -4.04 12.78 -1.31
CA LEU A 162 -3.22 11.87 -2.10
C LEU A 162 -1.75 12.07 -1.71
N TYR A 163 -1.16 11.06 -1.07
CA TYR A 163 0.27 11.02 -0.79
C TYR A 163 0.92 9.91 -1.61
N ILE A 164 2.10 10.20 -2.16
CA ILE A 164 2.85 9.27 -3.01
C ILE A 164 4.31 9.25 -2.56
N ALA A 165 4.89 8.05 -2.42
CA ALA A 165 6.30 7.88 -2.12
C ALA A 165 6.84 6.54 -2.64
N ARG A 166 8.16 6.46 -2.77
CA ARG A 166 8.87 5.21 -3.05
C ARG A 166 8.91 4.35 -1.79
N LYS A 167 8.47 3.09 -1.89
CA LYS A 167 8.51 2.16 -0.75
C LYS A 167 9.96 1.79 -0.41
N ARG A 168 10.28 1.80 0.89
CA ARG A 168 11.57 1.29 1.43
C ARG A 168 11.28 0.14 2.39
N LYS A 169 11.69 -1.09 2.07
CA LYS A 169 11.43 -2.30 2.90
C LYS A 169 11.94 -2.08 4.33
N GLY A 170 11.13 -2.39 5.35
CA GLY A 170 11.46 -2.19 6.76
C GLY A 170 11.61 -0.74 7.24
N ARG A 171 11.38 0.26 6.38
CA ARG A 171 11.58 1.70 6.69
C ARG A 171 10.38 2.57 6.35
N PHE A 172 9.86 2.50 5.13
CA PHE A 172 8.79 3.39 4.68
C PHE A 172 7.71 2.62 3.90
N HIS A 173 6.49 2.62 4.44
CA HIS A 173 5.36 1.81 4.03
C HIS A 173 4.08 2.66 3.92
N HIS A 174 2.95 2.05 3.55
CA HIS A 174 1.68 2.78 3.50
C HIS A 174 1.28 3.40 4.84
N SER A 175 1.53 2.70 5.95
CA SER A 175 1.29 3.21 7.30
C SER A 175 2.16 4.42 7.64
N SER A 176 3.32 4.57 7.00
CA SER A 176 4.29 5.66 7.24
C SER A 176 3.70 7.05 7.05
N PHE A 177 2.84 7.26 6.06
CA PHE A 177 2.30 8.59 5.75
C PHE A 177 1.49 9.22 6.90
N LEU A 178 0.77 8.39 7.65
CA LEU A 178 -0.27 8.82 8.59
C LEU A 178 -0.20 8.07 9.93
N ALA A 179 0.94 7.46 10.27
CA ALA A 179 1.12 6.69 11.50
C ALA A 179 0.06 5.59 11.74
N GLY A 180 -0.43 4.96 10.67
CA GLY A 180 -1.45 3.92 10.76
C GLY A 180 -2.91 4.41 10.87
N GLU A 181 -3.14 5.71 10.83
CA GLU A 181 -4.49 6.27 10.82
C GLU A 181 -5.34 5.78 9.62
N PRO A 182 -6.68 5.76 9.78
CA PRO A 182 -7.66 5.72 8.70
C PRO A 182 -7.28 6.37 7.36
N VAL A 183 -7.43 5.63 6.26
CA VAL A 183 -7.34 6.15 4.89
C VAL A 183 -8.57 5.76 4.07
N ALA A 184 -8.85 6.43 2.97
CA ALA A 184 -9.94 6.06 2.06
C ALA A 184 -9.55 5.00 1.03
N ALA A 185 -8.27 4.96 0.64
CA ALA A 185 -7.70 3.94 -0.23
C ALA A 185 -6.18 3.85 -0.04
N ALA A 186 -5.60 2.73 -0.44
CA ALA A 186 -4.15 2.55 -0.45
C ALA A 186 -3.76 1.56 -1.55
N GLY A 187 -2.59 1.72 -2.13
CA GLY A 187 -2.14 0.82 -3.19
C GLY A 187 -0.77 1.14 -3.73
N LYS A 188 -0.48 0.60 -4.90
CA LYS A 188 0.70 0.94 -5.70
C LYS A 188 0.26 1.76 -6.89
N ILE A 189 1.15 2.63 -7.35
CA ILE A 189 0.87 3.53 -8.47
C ILE A 189 2.10 3.62 -9.37
N VAL A 190 1.88 3.74 -10.67
CA VAL A 190 2.88 4.08 -11.67
C VAL A 190 2.48 5.41 -12.29
N VAL A 191 3.40 6.38 -12.27
CA VAL A 191 3.18 7.72 -12.79
C VAL A 191 4.35 8.10 -13.68
N GLN A 192 4.10 8.54 -14.91
CA GLN A 192 5.13 9.03 -15.81
C GLN A 192 4.81 10.46 -16.21
N HIS A 193 5.75 11.38 -15.96
CA HIS A 193 5.60 12.80 -16.31
C HIS A 193 4.31 13.44 -15.75
N GLY A 194 3.89 12.99 -14.56
CA GLY A 194 2.66 13.41 -13.89
C GLY A 194 1.40 12.65 -14.32
N GLN A 195 1.41 11.89 -15.40
CA GLN A 195 0.26 11.09 -15.84
C GLN A 195 0.23 9.76 -15.08
N ILE A 196 -0.95 9.35 -14.61
CA ILE A 196 -1.12 8.05 -13.94
C ILE A 196 -1.26 6.97 -15.01
N HIS A 197 -0.35 5.99 -15.02
CA HIS A 197 -0.37 4.89 -15.99
C HIS A 197 -1.01 3.62 -15.42
N ALA A 198 -0.73 3.29 -14.16
CA ALA A 198 -1.24 2.08 -13.55
C ALA A 198 -1.53 2.23 -12.07
N ILE A 199 -2.56 1.54 -11.60
CA ILE A 199 -2.94 1.44 -10.19
C ILE A 199 -3.19 -0.02 -9.83
N GLU A 200 -2.54 -0.47 -8.76
CA GLU A 200 -2.85 -1.75 -8.12
C GLU A 200 -3.37 -1.46 -6.70
N PRO A 201 -4.67 -1.69 -6.39
CA PRO A 201 -5.25 -1.44 -5.07
C PRO A 201 -4.83 -2.52 -4.05
N HIS A 202 -3.53 -2.64 -3.83
CA HIS A 202 -2.93 -3.63 -2.94
C HIS A 202 -1.94 -2.97 -1.99
N SER A 203 -2.21 -3.11 -0.69
CA SER A 203 -1.29 -2.78 0.38
C SER A 203 -0.98 -4.00 1.24
N GLY A 204 0.24 -4.00 1.78
CA GLY A 204 0.59 -4.91 2.88
C GLY A 204 -0.21 -4.57 4.12
N HIS A 205 -0.22 -3.29 4.49
CA HIS A 205 -0.72 -2.72 5.75
C HIS A 205 -2.22 -2.46 5.72
N PHE A 206 -2.76 -2.13 4.57
CA PHE A 206 -4.19 -1.91 4.38
C PHE A 206 -4.75 -2.97 3.42
N LYS A 207 -6.02 -3.34 3.57
CA LYS A 207 -6.70 -4.32 2.68
C LYS A 207 -7.86 -3.65 1.94
N PRO A 208 -7.58 -2.90 0.86
CA PRO A 208 -8.64 -2.27 0.07
C PRO A 208 -9.65 -3.30 -0.42
N THR A 209 -10.91 -2.87 -0.44
CA THR A 209 -12.06 -3.62 -0.96
C THR A 209 -12.55 -2.94 -2.23
N LEU A 210 -13.54 -3.51 -2.90
CA LEU A 210 -14.20 -2.90 -4.04
C LEU A 210 -14.66 -1.48 -3.70
N THR A 211 -15.31 -1.27 -2.56
CA THR A 211 -15.76 0.07 -2.15
C THR A 211 -14.64 1.11 -2.10
N HIS A 212 -13.47 0.75 -1.57
CA HIS A 212 -12.31 1.63 -1.51
C HIS A 212 -11.75 1.95 -2.91
N LEU A 213 -11.70 0.94 -3.79
CA LEU A 213 -11.29 1.13 -5.19
C LEU A 213 -12.27 2.03 -5.95
N LEU A 214 -13.57 1.86 -5.76
CA LEU A 214 -14.59 2.69 -6.38
C LEU A 214 -14.52 4.14 -5.89
N PHE A 215 -14.25 4.34 -4.61
CA PHE A 215 -14.04 5.68 -4.05
C PHE A 215 -12.78 6.35 -4.64
N LEU A 216 -11.68 5.61 -4.79
CA LEU A 216 -10.47 6.10 -5.49
C LEU A 216 -10.80 6.54 -6.91
N CYS A 217 -11.50 5.72 -7.70
CA CYS A 217 -11.92 6.07 -9.05
C CYS A 217 -12.81 7.33 -9.06
N HIS A 218 -13.74 7.45 -8.11
CA HIS A 218 -14.57 8.65 -7.98
C HIS A 218 -13.73 9.91 -7.73
N VAL A 219 -12.75 9.85 -6.82
CA VAL A 219 -11.85 10.99 -6.53
C VAL A 219 -11.03 11.36 -7.77
N LEU A 220 -10.42 10.39 -8.45
CA LEU A 220 -9.65 10.61 -9.67
C LEU A 220 -10.51 11.28 -10.76
N ALA A 221 -11.69 10.75 -11.04
CA ALA A 221 -12.61 11.31 -12.03
C ALA A 221 -13.11 12.71 -11.64
N LYS A 222 -13.36 12.96 -10.36
CA LYS A 222 -13.75 14.28 -9.84
C LYS A 222 -12.65 15.32 -10.09
N HIS A 223 -11.39 14.90 -10.08
CA HIS A 223 -10.25 15.74 -10.41
C HIS A 223 -9.95 15.83 -11.90
N GLY A 224 -10.77 15.24 -12.77
CA GLY A 224 -10.63 15.30 -14.22
C GLY A 224 -9.68 14.26 -14.82
N VAL A 225 -9.21 13.29 -14.03
CA VAL A 225 -8.38 12.20 -14.55
C VAL A 225 -9.22 11.26 -15.41
N ALA A 226 -8.80 11.05 -16.64
CA ALA A 226 -9.37 10.07 -17.56
C ALA A 226 -9.07 8.65 -17.05
N LEU A 227 -10.08 7.92 -16.57
CA LEU A 227 -9.85 6.61 -15.94
C LEU A 227 -9.58 5.48 -16.94
N ASP A 228 -9.98 5.67 -18.19
CA ASP A 228 -9.76 4.75 -19.31
C ASP A 228 -8.31 4.74 -19.79
N THR A 229 -7.51 5.74 -19.42
CA THR A 229 -6.06 5.77 -19.68
C THR A 229 -5.25 5.06 -18.60
N ILE A 230 -5.89 4.61 -17.50
CA ILE A 230 -5.22 3.95 -16.37
C ILE A 230 -5.39 2.43 -16.47
N GLU A 231 -4.28 1.70 -16.42
CA GLU A 231 -4.28 0.26 -16.20
C GLU A 231 -4.58 -0.07 -14.74
N PHE A 232 -5.77 -0.61 -14.47
CA PHE A 232 -6.08 -1.16 -13.16
C PHE A 232 -5.66 -2.63 -13.07
N VAL A 233 -4.66 -2.90 -12.23
CA VAL A 233 -4.07 -4.24 -12.06
C VAL A 233 -4.76 -4.97 -10.92
N LYS A 234 -5.34 -6.15 -11.20
CA LYS A 234 -6.00 -6.99 -10.19
C LYS A 234 -4.99 -7.57 -9.20
N PRO A 235 -5.10 -7.31 -7.88
CA PRO A 235 -4.22 -7.93 -6.90
C PRO A 235 -4.43 -9.45 -6.84
N LYS A 236 -3.34 -10.22 -6.69
CA LYS A 236 -3.41 -11.69 -6.54
C LYS A 236 -4.32 -12.15 -5.39
N LYS A 237 -4.36 -11.38 -4.30
CA LYS A 237 -5.15 -11.66 -3.08
C LYS A 237 -6.47 -10.87 -3.03
N TRP A 238 -6.97 -10.37 -4.17
CA TRP A 238 -8.24 -9.64 -4.24
C TRP A 238 -9.41 -10.58 -3.95
N ARG A 239 -10.29 -10.21 -3.02
CA ARG A 239 -11.39 -11.06 -2.55
C ARG A 239 -12.75 -10.67 -3.12
N ASP A 240 -12.93 -9.41 -3.44
CA ASP A 240 -14.20 -8.89 -3.94
C ASP A 240 -14.34 -9.15 -5.45
N GLU A 241 -15.51 -8.84 -6.00
CA GLU A 241 -15.66 -8.79 -7.45
C GLU A 241 -14.69 -7.77 -8.05
N TRP A 242 -14.02 -8.15 -9.13
CA TRP A 242 -13.15 -7.23 -9.87
C TRP A 242 -13.98 -6.46 -10.90
N PRO A 243 -14.07 -5.12 -10.81
CA PRO A 243 -15.05 -4.36 -11.59
C PRO A 243 -14.60 -4.09 -13.03
N PHE A 244 -13.31 -4.25 -13.32
CA PHE A 244 -12.74 -4.04 -14.65
C PHE A 244 -12.83 -5.33 -15.48
N ALA A 245 -12.90 -5.20 -16.80
CA ALA A 245 -12.83 -6.35 -17.69
C ALA A 245 -11.53 -7.12 -17.41
N ASN A 246 -11.61 -8.46 -17.46
CA ASN A 246 -10.41 -9.28 -17.44
C ASN A 246 -9.62 -8.94 -18.71
N CYS A 247 -8.59 -8.10 -18.60
CA CYS A 247 -7.48 -8.23 -19.51
C CYS A 247 -6.88 -9.59 -19.18
N GLU A 248 -7.00 -10.57 -20.08
CA GLU A 248 -6.28 -11.82 -19.97
C GLU A 248 -4.79 -11.50 -19.99
N VAL A 249 -4.22 -11.28 -18.81
CA VAL A 249 -2.78 -11.27 -18.65
C VAL A 249 -2.36 -12.73 -18.77
N VAL A 250 -1.78 -13.08 -19.90
CA VAL A 250 -1.02 -14.33 -20.04
C VAL A 250 0.16 -14.22 -19.08
N VAL A 251 -0.03 -14.67 -17.85
CA VAL A 251 1.06 -14.84 -16.90
C VAL A 251 1.77 -16.10 -17.35
N ALA A 252 2.99 -15.96 -17.88
CA ALA A 252 3.87 -17.11 -18.06
C ALA A 252 4.05 -17.77 -16.68
N ASP A 253 3.61 -19.01 -16.61
CA ASP A 253 3.72 -19.88 -15.45
C ASP A 253 5.21 -20.11 -15.16
N ASP A 254 5.64 -19.76 -13.95
CA ASP A 254 6.94 -20.17 -13.42
C ASP A 254 6.69 -20.63 -11.99
N GLY A 255 7.02 -21.89 -11.74
CA GLY A 255 6.59 -22.67 -10.60
C GLY A 255 6.95 -22.10 -9.23
N ASP A 256 6.17 -22.56 -8.25
CA ASP A 256 6.41 -22.43 -6.82
C ASP A 256 7.85 -22.86 -6.45
N VAL A 257 8.62 -21.93 -5.89
CA VAL A 257 9.68 -22.25 -4.94
C VAL A 257 9.67 -21.19 -3.85
N ALA A 258 9.32 -21.61 -2.63
CA ALA A 258 9.59 -20.85 -1.42
C ALA A 258 11.11 -20.59 -1.31
N LYS A 259 11.53 -19.32 -1.36
CA LYS A 259 12.88 -18.92 -0.94
C LYS A 259 12.83 -17.64 -0.12
N SER A 260 13.57 -17.71 0.98
CA SER A 260 13.99 -16.67 1.90
C SER A 260 14.68 -15.52 1.16
N ASP A 261 14.18 -14.30 1.32
CA ASP A 261 14.74 -13.09 0.70
C ASP A 261 15.71 -12.39 1.67
N THR A 262 16.94 -12.90 1.72
CA THR A 262 18.13 -12.14 2.16
C THR A 262 18.60 -11.27 0.99
N ASP A 263 18.60 -9.94 1.15
CA ASP A 263 19.34 -9.03 0.27
C ASP A 263 20.60 -8.57 1.01
N GLU A 264 21.75 -8.99 0.48
CA GLU A 264 23.05 -8.40 0.78
C GLU A 264 23.12 -7.01 0.16
N SER A 265 23.47 -6.03 0.98
CA SER A 265 23.88 -4.69 0.56
C SER A 265 25.33 -4.71 0.07
N SER A 266 25.58 -4.13 -1.09
CA SER A 266 26.87 -3.51 -1.46
C SER A 266 26.63 -2.11 -1.96
#